data_AF-A0A173VS06-F1
#
_entry.id   AF-A0A173VS06-F1
#
_cell.length_a   1.000
_cell.length_b   1.000
_cell.length_c   1.000
_cell.angle_alpha   90.00
_cell.angle_beta   90.00
_cell.angle_gamma   90.00
#
_symmetry.space_group_name_H-M   'P 1'
#
loop_
_entity.id
_entity.type
_entity.pdbx_description
1 polymer ?
#
loop_
_entity_poly.entity_id
_entity_poly.type
_entity_poly.pdbx_seq_one_letter_code
_entity_poly.pdbx_strand_id
1 'polypeptide(L)'
;MYGYTYRPSAAQKKEFHEKMLEIEAFCKKHGISASHNNDSYYFSIKGQRYRVSNHSIEASNRAAFDEYTGEQLRELYHDPELEEDVIDILAGKTRIIDIYNDLVAGYDLDYRGRRVE
;
A
#
# COMPACT_ATOMS: atom_id res chain seq x y z
N MET A 1 17.44 -27.72 -3.11
CA MET A 1 16.60 -27.10 -2.06
C MET A 1 15.17 -27.10 -2.60
N TYR A 2 14.28 -27.98 -2.11
CA TYR A 2 12.90 -28.00 -2.59
C TYR A 2 12.16 -26.79 -2.01
N GLY A 3 11.97 -25.75 -2.83
CA GLY A 3 11.22 -24.56 -2.45
C GLY A 3 9.76 -24.94 -2.20
N TYR A 4 9.28 -24.73 -0.98
CA TYR A 4 7.88 -24.87 -0.66
C TYR A 4 7.08 -23.83 -1.46
N THR A 5 6.34 -24.26 -2.47
CA THR A 5 5.41 -23.39 -3.18
C THR A 5 4.16 -23.23 -2.33
N TYR A 6 3.90 -22.01 -1.87
CA TYR A 6 2.68 -21.68 -1.16
C TYR A 6 1.45 -22.01 -2.03
N ARG A 7 0.55 -22.83 -1.49
CA ARG A 7 -0.69 -23.26 -2.15
C ARG A 7 -1.85 -23.11 -1.17
N PRO A 8 -2.57 -21.97 -1.20
CA PRO A 8 -3.68 -21.77 -0.29
C PRO A 8 -4.82 -22.74 -0.60
N SER A 9 -5.52 -23.18 0.44
CA SER A 9 -6.71 -24.00 0.33
C SER A 9 -7.85 -23.24 -0.38
N ALA A 10 -8.86 -23.97 -0.86
CA ALA A 10 -10.04 -23.34 -1.46
C ALA A 10 -10.75 -22.38 -0.47
N ALA A 11 -10.80 -22.75 0.81
CA ALA A 11 -11.36 -21.91 1.85
C ALA A 11 -10.57 -20.60 2.03
N GLN A 12 -9.23 -20.69 2.11
CA GLN A 12 -8.36 -19.52 2.25
C GLN A 12 -8.48 -18.56 1.05
N LYS A 13 -8.62 -19.10 -0.18
CA LYS A 13 -8.84 -18.28 -1.37
C LYS A 13 -10.19 -17.56 -1.31
N LYS A 14 -11.23 -18.25 -0.84
CA LYS A 14 -12.57 -17.68 -0.69
C LYS A 14 -12.59 -16.56 0.36
N GLU A 15 -12.05 -16.82 1.55
CA GLU A 15 -11.93 -15.82 2.63
C GLU A 15 -11.16 -14.58 2.16
N PHE A 16 -10.05 -14.80 1.45
CA PHE A 16 -9.27 -13.70 0.89
C PHE A 16 -10.07 -12.88 -0.13
N HIS A 17 -10.80 -13.55 -1.04
CA HIS A 17 -11.65 -12.87 -2.02
C HIS A 17 -12.77 -12.06 -1.34
N GLU A 18 -13.46 -12.63 -0.36
CA GLU A 18 -14.48 -11.94 0.43
C GLU A 18 -13.90 -10.72 1.15
N LYS A 19 -12.69 -10.85 1.72
CA LYS A 19 -12.00 -9.73 2.35
C LYS A 19 -11.66 -8.62 1.36
N MET A 20 -11.24 -8.96 0.14
CA MET A 20 -10.97 -7.96 -0.90
C MET A 20 -12.24 -7.24 -1.35
N LEU A 21 -13.38 -7.93 -1.46
CA LEU A 21 -14.67 -7.29 -1.76
C LEU A 21 -15.09 -6.32 -0.65
N GLU A 22 -14.90 -6.70 0.62
CA GLU A 22 -15.12 -5.81 1.77
C GLU A 22 -14.26 -4.55 1.66
N ILE A 23 -12.98 -4.71 1.32
CA ILE A 23 -12.04 -3.60 1.15
C ILE A 23 -12.44 -2.69 -0.01
N GLU A 24 -12.86 -3.23 -1.15
CA GLU A 24 -13.32 -2.43 -2.28
C GLU A 24 -14.54 -1.58 -1.92
N ALA A 25 -15.52 -2.17 -1.23
CA ALA A 25 -16.68 -1.46 -0.72
C ALA A 25 -16.29 -0.38 0.29
N PHE A 26 -15.36 -0.68 1.20
CA PHE A 26 -14.82 0.26 2.18
C PHE A 26 -14.13 1.44 1.49
N CYS A 27 -13.24 1.17 0.54
CA CYS A 27 -12.52 2.20 -0.21
C CYS A 27 -13.47 3.14 -0.93
N LYS A 28 -14.47 2.57 -1.63
CA LYS A 28 -15.50 3.36 -2.33
C LYS A 28 -16.29 4.25 -1.36
N LYS A 29 -16.67 3.72 -0.19
CA LYS A 29 -17.42 4.46 0.83
C LYS A 29 -16.64 5.64 1.40
N HIS A 30 -15.34 5.47 1.59
CA HIS A 30 -14.47 6.46 2.24
C HIS A 30 -13.69 7.36 1.27
N GLY A 31 -13.92 7.22 -0.05
CA GLY A 31 -13.22 8.00 -1.07
C GLY A 31 -11.73 7.66 -1.18
N ILE A 32 -11.35 6.42 -0.83
CA ILE A 32 -9.98 5.92 -0.96
C ILE A 32 -9.78 5.46 -2.40
N SER A 33 -8.78 6.03 -3.08
CA SER A 33 -8.37 5.60 -4.41
C SER A 33 -7.44 4.38 -4.29
N ALA A 34 -7.65 3.35 -5.10
CA ALA A 34 -6.82 2.15 -5.12
C ALA A 34 -6.16 1.97 -6.50
N SER A 35 -4.95 1.42 -6.52
CA SER A 35 -4.34 0.95 -7.75
C SER A 35 -5.13 -0.24 -8.33
N HIS A 36 -4.94 -0.55 -9.61
CA HIS A 36 -5.71 -1.58 -10.32
C HIS A 36 -5.70 -2.96 -9.61
N ASN A 37 -4.58 -3.34 -8.98
CA ASN A 37 -4.43 -4.61 -8.29
C ASN A 37 -4.64 -4.52 -6.77
N ASN A 38 -5.09 -3.35 -6.29
CA ASN A 38 -5.26 -3.02 -4.89
C ASN A 38 -3.97 -3.18 -4.07
N ASP A 39 -2.80 -3.00 -4.69
CA ASP A 39 -1.50 -3.08 -4.01
C ASP A 39 -1.05 -1.73 -3.42
N SER A 40 -1.76 -0.65 -3.78
CA SER A 40 -1.57 0.68 -3.21
C SER A 40 -2.91 1.38 -3.02
N TYR A 41 -3.05 2.10 -1.91
CA TYR A 41 -4.22 2.91 -1.57
C TYR A 41 -3.79 4.33 -1.25
N TYR A 42 -4.60 5.31 -1.69
CA TYR A 42 -4.32 6.73 -1.56
C TYR A 42 -5.55 7.43 -1.01
N PHE A 43 -5.35 8.23 0.03
CA PHE A 43 -6.43 9.01 0.65
C PHE A 43 -5.89 10.22 1.39
N SER A 44 -6.80 11.05 1.90
CA SER A 44 -6.44 12.21 2.70
C SER A 44 -7.33 12.30 3.94
N ILE A 45 -6.71 12.55 5.10
CA ILE A 45 -7.41 12.78 6.37
C ILE A 45 -6.97 14.14 6.87
N LYS A 46 -7.94 15.07 7.06
CA LYS A 46 -7.69 16.43 7.55
C LYS A 46 -6.58 17.19 6.77
N GLY A 47 -6.50 16.97 5.46
CA GLY A 47 -5.50 17.61 4.59
C GLY A 47 -4.15 16.87 4.50
N GLN A 48 -3.86 15.94 5.40
CA GLN A 48 -2.67 15.08 5.31
C GLN A 48 -2.90 13.96 4.29
N ARG A 49 -2.00 13.82 3.33
CA ARG A 49 -2.02 12.76 2.31
C ARG A 49 -1.36 11.49 2.84
N TYR A 50 -1.95 10.35 2.52
CA TYR A 50 -1.46 9.04 2.91
C TYR A 50 -1.38 8.11 1.69
N ARG A 51 -0.33 7.29 1.67
CA ARG A 51 -0.15 6.16 0.78
C ARG A 51 0.00 4.90 1.63
N VAL A 52 -0.78 3.87 1.35
CA VAL A 52 -0.60 2.54 1.96
C VAL A 52 -0.28 1.57 0.84
N SER A 53 0.93 1.00 0.84
CA SER A 53 1.37 0.10 -0.21
C SER A 53 2.17 -1.07 0.33
N ASN A 54 2.21 -2.18 -0.42
CA ASN A 54 3.05 -3.32 -0.06
C ASN A 54 4.55 -3.13 -0.41
N HIS A 55 4.90 -2.02 -1.07
CA HIS A 55 6.27 -1.68 -1.45
C HIS A 55 6.55 -0.18 -1.28
N SER A 56 7.81 0.17 -0.99
CA SER A 56 8.24 1.57 -0.84
C SER A 56 8.26 2.29 -2.19
N ILE A 57 8.18 3.62 -2.16
CA ILE A 57 8.41 4.48 -3.34
C ILE A 57 9.75 4.17 -4.01
N GLU A 58 10.82 3.99 -3.24
CA GLU A 58 12.14 3.61 -3.75
C GLU A 58 12.08 2.29 -4.53
N ALA A 59 11.37 1.29 -4.00
CA ALA A 59 11.19 0.02 -4.68
C ALA A 59 10.38 0.16 -5.98
N SER A 60 9.37 1.05 -6.02
CA SER A 60 8.65 1.39 -7.26
C SER A 60 9.58 2.02 -8.29
N ASN A 61 10.41 2.97 -7.85
CA ASN A 61 11.30 3.75 -8.72
C ASN A 61 12.54 3.01 -9.17
N ARG A 62 12.97 1.95 -8.47
CA ARG A 62 14.11 1.11 -8.87
C ARG A 62 13.98 0.60 -10.31
N ALA A 63 12.77 0.29 -10.76
CA ALA A 63 12.51 -0.15 -12.13
C ALA A 63 12.64 0.98 -13.18
N ALA A 64 13.00 2.21 -12.78
CA ALA A 64 13.34 3.31 -13.66
C ALA A 64 14.85 3.37 -13.97
N PHE A 65 15.68 2.59 -13.26
CA PHE A 65 17.13 2.59 -13.41
C PHE A 65 17.63 1.25 -13.95
N ASP A 66 18.72 1.30 -14.71
CA ASP A 66 19.48 0.11 -15.06
C ASP A 66 20.21 -0.43 -13.82
N GLU A 67 20.09 -1.74 -13.57
CA GLU A 67 20.64 -2.37 -12.36
C GLU A 67 22.18 -2.41 -12.35
N TYR A 68 22.82 -2.35 -13.51
CA TYR A 68 24.28 -2.48 -13.66
C TYR A 68 24.98 -1.14 -13.82
N THR A 69 24.39 -0.22 -14.59
CA THR A 69 25.00 1.09 -14.88
C THR A 69 24.49 2.19 -13.95
N GLY A 70 23.31 2.00 -13.33
CA GLY A 70 22.64 3.04 -12.55
C GLY A 70 22.04 4.16 -13.39
N GLU A 71 22.09 4.04 -14.73
CA GLU A 71 21.51 5.03 -15.64
C GLU A 71 19.98 5.01 -15.55
N GLN A 72 19.36 6.19 -15.54
CA GLN A 72 17.92 6.31 -15.55
C GLN A 72 17.38 6.00 -16.96
N LEU A 73 16.64 4.90 -17.08
CA LEU A 73 16.06 4.40 -18.33
C LEU A 73 14.71 5.03 -18.67
N ARG A 74 13.98 5.52 -17.66
CA ARG A 74 12.66 6.16 -17.80
C ARG A 74 12.38 7.13 -16.65
N GLU A 75 11.33 7.94 -16.79
CA GLU A 75 10.85 8.80 -15.71
C GLU A 75 10.47 7.99 -14.45
N LEU A 76 10.60 8.64 -13.28
CA LEU A 76 10.20 8.06 -12.01
C LEU A 76 8.69 7.86 -11.98
N TYR A 77 8.25 6.77 -11.35
CA TYR A 77 6.83 6.49 -11.20
C TYR A 77 6.21 7.35 -10.09
N HIS A 78 6.99 7.66 -9.05
CA HIS A 78 6.66 8.58 -7.98
C HIS A 78 7.71 9.70 -7.95
N ASP A 79 7.27 10.94 -8.10
CA ASP A 79 8.11 12.13 -8.01
C ASP A 79 8.40 12.46 -6.53
N PRO A 80 9.66 12.37 -6.06
CA PRO A 80 10.01 12.65 -4.68
C PRO A 80 9.54 14.02 -4.19
N GLU A 81 9.59 15.05 -5.04
CA GLU A 81 9.22 16.42 -4.66
C GLU A 81 7.72 16.56 -4.40
N LEU A 82 6.90 15.79 -5.13
CA LEU A 82 5.44 15.78 -4.95
C LEU A 82 4.98 14.87 -3.81
N GLU A 83 5.86 13.99 -3.33
CA GLU A 83 5.58 12.99 -2.30
C GLU A 83 6.12 13.41 -0.91
N GLU A 84 6.79 14.57 -0.78
CA GLU A 84 7.32 15.05 0.51
C GLU A 84 6.22 15.19 1.59
N ASP A 85 5.01 15.61 1.21
CA ASP A 85 3.87 15.72 2.13
C ASP A 85 3.01 14.44 2.18
N VAL A 86 3.50 13.31 1.66
CA VAL A 86 2.77 12.04 1.68
C VAL A 86 3.37 11.13 2.74
N ILE A 87 2.54 10.74 3.72
CA ILE A 87 2.92 9.73 4.70
C ILE A 87 2.74 8.35 4.05
N ASP A 88 3.86 7.69 3.76
CA ASP A 88 3.89 6.33 3.22
C ASP A 88 3.84 5.30 4.35
N ILE A 89 2.96 4.31 4.22
CA ILE A 89 2.79 3.20 5.16
C ILE A 89 2.95 1.89 4.39
N LEU A 90 4.00 1.15 4.73
CA LEU A 90 4.32 -0.13 4.14
C LEU A 90 3.51 -1.26 4.79
N ALA A 91 2.40 -1.63 4.16
CA ALA A 91 1.51 -2.67 4.65
C ALA A 91 0.88 -3.49 3.51
N GLY A 92 0.52 -4.74 3.83
CA GLY A 92 -0.19 -5.59 2.89
C GLY A 92 -1.60 -5.07 2.59
N LYS A 93 -2.13 -5.39 1.41
CA LYS A 93 -3.40 -4.83 0.91
C LYS A 93 -4.63 -5.05 1.79
N THR A 94 -4.61 -6.07 2.65
CA THR A 94 -5.72 -6.35 3.55
C THR A 94 -5.80 -5.42 4.77
N ARG A 95 -4.75 -4.62 5.02
CA ARG A 95 -4.59 -3.78 6.22
C ARG A 95 -5.23 -2.40 6.12
N ILE A 96 -5.68 -1.98 4.93
CA ILE A 96 -6.14 -0.62 4.67
C ILE A 96 -7.29 -0.19 5.58
N ILE A 97 -8.23 -1.10 5.89
CA ILE A 97 -9.37 -0.82 6.77
C ILE A 97 -8.88 -0.45 8.18
N ASP A 98 -8.02 -1.28 8.75
CA ASP A 98 -7.49 -1.08 10.11
C ASP A 98 -6.69 0.23 10.19
N ILE A 99 -5.79 0.43 9.22
CA ILE A 99 -4.92 1.62 9.15
C ILE A 99 -5.76 2.89 9.02
N TYR A 100 -6.73 2.92 8.11
CA TYR A 100 -7.58 4.08 7.92
C TYR A 100 -8.37 4.42 9.18
N ASN A 101 -8.98 3.40 9.81
CA ASN A 101 -9.77 3.61 11.02
C ASN A 101 -8.92 4.14 12.18
N ASP A 102 -7.69 3.64 12.34
CA ASP A 102 -6.76 4.12 13.36
C ASP A 102 -6.37 5.58 13.14
N LEU A 103 -6.05 5.95 11.90
CA LEU A 103 -5.72 7.33 11.53
C LEU A 103 -6.92 8.27 11.72
N VAL A 104 -8.13 7.85 11.35
CA VAL A 104 -9.36 8.64 11.58
C VAL A 104 -9.64 8.81 13.08
N ALA A 105 -9.37 7.78 13.88
CA ALA A 105 -9.48 7.85 15.34
C ALA A 105 -8.40 8.72 15.99
N GLY A 106 -7.38 9.15 15.23
CA GLY A 106 -6.32 10.02 15.70
C GLY A 106 -5.15 9.31 16.37
N TYR A 107 -4.98 8.00 16.11
CA TYR A 107 -3.77 7.30 16.53
C TYR A 107 -2.61 7.60 15.59
N ASP A 108 -1.42 7.76 16.15
CA ASP A 108 -0.18 7.80 15.39
C ASP A 108 0.24 6.38 15.01
N LEU A 109 0.68 6.20 13.77
CA LEU A 109 1.11 4.93 13.23
C LEU A 109 2.59 4.98 12.81
N ASP A 110 3.30 3.87 13.00
CA ASP A 110 4.62 3.68 12.44
C ASP A 110 4.56 3.43 10.92
N TYR A 111 5.73 3.39 10.28
CA TYR A 111 5.86 3.10 8.85
C TYR A 111 5.26 1.74 8.43
N ARG A 112 4.93 0.84 9.35
CA ARG A 112 4.27 -0.46 9.07
C ARG A 112 2.78 -0.44 9.38
N GLY A 113 2.22 0.73 9.71
CA GLY A 113 0.81 0.90 10.01
C GLY A 113 0.43 0.27 11.35
N ARG A 114 1.34 0.27 12.33
CA ARG A 114 1.09 -0.17 13.70
C ARG A 114 1.05 1.05 14.61
N ARG A 115 0.14 1.06 15.57
CA ARG A 115 0.02 2.17 16.53
C ARG A 115 1.34 2.37 17.29
N VAL A 116 1.72 3.63 17.46
CA VAL A 116 2.82 4.04 18.31
C VAL A 116 2.24 4.40 19.68
N GLU A 117 2.87 3.92 20.74
CA GLU A 117 2.53 4.26 22.14
C GLU A 117 3.20 5.56 22.59
#